data_AF-A0A7K1EDM1-F1
#
_entry.id   AF-A0A7K1EDM1-F1
#
_cell.length_a   1.000
_cell.length_b   1.000
_cell.length_c   1.000
_cell.angle_alpha   90.00
_cell.angle_beta   90.00
_cell.angle_gamma   90.00
#
_symmetry.space_group_name_H-M   'P 1'
#
loop_
_entity.id
_entity.type
_entity.pdbx_description
1 polymer ?
#
loop_
_entity_poly.entity_id
_entity_poly.type
_entity_poly.pdbx_seq_one_letter_code
_entity_poly.pdbx_strand_id
1 'polypeptide(L)'
;MFAVTATSFDAENPLAGLTLGEVSEPEVPDGWALVTLRAAALNHHDIWSLKGVGLRPELLPMILGCDGAGIDADGNEVIIH
;
A
#
# COMPACT_ATOMS: atom_id res chain seq x y z
N MET A 1 5.87 -5.91 -9.13
CA MET A 1 6.52 -5.44 -7.90
C MET A 1 5.98 -6.19 -6.69
N PHE A 2 6.83 -6.41 -5.68
CA PHE A 2 6.40 -7.01 -4.41
C PHE A 2 5.60 -6.00 -3.58
N ALA A 3 4.45 -6.41 -3.04
CA ALA A 3 3.57 -5.55 -2.25
C ALA A 3 2.91 -6.29 -1.08
N VAL A 4 2.44 -5.51 -0.11
CA VAL A 4 1.59 -5.95 1.00
C VAL A 4 0.15 -5.49 0.71
N THR A 5 -0.78 -6.44 0.68
CA THR A 5 -2.13 -6.21 0.17
C THR A 5 -3.17 -6.70 1.17
N ALA A 6 -4.20 -5.91 1.42
CA ALA A 6 -5.44 -6.41 2.02
C ALA A 6 -6.23 -7.17 0.95
N THR A 7 -6.52 -8.45 1.20
CA THR A 7 -7.29 -9.32 0.28
C THR A 7 -8.60 -9.81 0.89
N SER A 8 -8.75 -9.72 2.21
CA SER A 8 -9.99 -9.95 2.94
C SER A 8 -10.02 -9.10 4.21
N PHE A 9 -11.17 -9.10 4.89
CA PHE A 9 -11.34 -8.40 6.16
C PHE A 9 -11.55 -9.39 7.30
N ASP A 10 -10.97 -9.08 8.46
CA ASP A 10 -11.23 -9.78 9.70
C ASP A 10 -11.13 -8.79 10.88
N ALA A 11 -12.25 -8.56 11.56
CA ALA A 11 -12.33 -7.60 12.65
C ALA A 11 -11.53 -8.04 13.90
N GLU A 12 -11.48 -9.35 14.13
CA GLU A 12 -10.90 -9.96 15.33
C GLU A 12 -9.45 -10.39 15.11
N ASN A 13 -9.10 -10.80 13.89
CA ASN A 13 -7.75 -11.15 13.47
C ASN A 13 -7.33 -10.43 12.17
N PRO A 14 -7.08 -9.12 12.20
CA PRO A 14 -6.89 -8.30 10.99
C PRO A 14 -5.76 -8.77 10.09
N LEU A 15 -4.68 -9.31 10.68
CA LEU A 15 -3.54 -9.79 9.91
C LEU A 15 -3.86 -11.03 9.06
N ALA A 16 -4.96 -11.74 9.32
CA ALA A 16 -5.42 -12.82 8.45
C ALA A 16 -5.85 -12.34 7.06
N GLY A 17 -6.20 -11.05 6.92
CA GLY A 17 -6.55 -10.44 5.64
C GLY A 17 -5.36 -9.95 4.82
N LEU A 18 -4.14 -10.13 5.32
CA LEU A 18 -2.92 -9.59 4.74
C LEU A 18 -2.23 -10.63 3.85
N THR A 19 -1.92 -10.25 2.61
CA THR A 19 -1.22 -11.08 1.63
C THR A 19 0.07 -10.37 1.18
N LEU A 20 1.17 -11.12 1.15
CA LEU A 20 2.47 -10.68 0.62
C LEU A 20 2.70 -11.38 -0.71
N GLY A 21 3.07 -10.61 -1.74
CA GLY A 21 3.39 -11.21 -3.03
C GLY A 21 3.61 -10.20 -4.14
N GLU A 22 3.86 -10.74 -5.34
CA GLU A 22 4.01 -9.93 -6.55
C GLU A 22 2.65 -9.45 -7.05
N VAL A 23 2.60 -8.18 -7.41
CA VAL A 23 1.50 -7.53 -8.13
C VAL A 23 2.03 -6.91 -9.43
N SER A 24 1.15 -6.62 -10.38
CA SER A 24 1.51 -5.90 -11.60
C SER A 24 2.16 -4.56 -11.28
N GLU A 25 3.14 -4.16 -12.09
CA GLU A 25 3.69 -2.80 -12.00
C GLU A 25 2.57 -1.77 -12.23
N PRO A 26 2.59 -0.62 -11.54
CA PRO A 26 1.58 0.40 -11.73
C PRO A 26 1.71 1.08 -13.10
N GLU A 27 0.58 1.40 -13.71
CA GLU A 27 0.55 2.39 -14.80
C GLU A 27 0.75 3.78 -14.19
N VAL A 28 1.66 4.57 -14.76
CA VAL A 28 2.01 5.90 -14.24
C VAL A 28 1.31 6.94 -15.12
N PRO A 29 0.26 7.63 -14.63
CA PRO A 29 -0.44 8.65 -15.42
C PRO A 29 0.42 9.89 -15.65
N ASP A 30 0.06 10.68 -16.66
CA ASP A 30 0.72 11.96 -16.93
C ASP A 30 0.71 12.87 -15.68
N GLY A 31 1.87 13.45 -15.36
CA GLY A 31 2.04 14.31 -14.19
C GLY A 31 2.28 13.58 -12.86
N TRP A 32 2.34 12.26 -12.86
CA TRP A 32 2.73 11.46 -11.69
C TRP A 32 4.19 11.00 -11.78
N ALA A 33 4.79 10.70 -10.63
CA ALA A 33 6.14 10.15 -10.54
C ALA A 33 6.10 8.72 -10.00
N LEU A 34 6.90 7.84 -10.61
CA LEU A 34 7.16 6.51 -10.05
C LEU A 34 8.29 6.61 -9.03
N VAL A 35 8.06 6.11 -7.81
CA VAL A 35 9.03 6.12 -6.73
C VAL A 35 9.41 4.69 -6.35
N THR A 36 10.70 4.40 -6.37
CA THR A 36 11.23 3.18 -5.76
C THR A 36 11.30 3.38 -4.25
N LEU A 37 10.32 2.83 -3.52
CA LEU A 37 10.28 2.90 -2.06
C LEU A 37 11.51 2.24 -1.42
N ARG A 38 12.06 2.91 -0.42
CA ARG A 38 13.15 2.41 0.46
C ARG A 38 12.65 2.15 1.87
N ALA A 39 11.65 2.90 2.31
CA ALA A 39 10.97 2.71 3.59
C ALA A 39 9.49 3.06 3.45
N ALA A 40 8.65 2.38 4.23
CA ALA A 40 7.24 2.70 4.42
C ALA A 40 6.97 2.75 5.93
N ALA A 41 6.08 3.65 6.35
CA ALA A 41 5.66 3.71 7.75
C ALA A 41 4.53 2.70 8.01
N LEU A 42 4.43 2.23 9.25
CA LEU A 42 3.24 1.53 9.71
C LEU A 42 2.25 2.55 10.27
N ASN A 43 0.99 2.44 9.87
CA ASN A 43 -0.08 3.28 10.39
C ASN A 43 -1.19 2.41 10.99
N HIS A 44 -1.89 2.94 12.00
CA HIS A 44 -3.05 2.25 12.53
C HIS A 44 -4.18 2.10 11.48
N HIS A 45 -4.20 2.98 10.47
CA HIS A 45 -5.11 2.90 9.33
C HIS A 45 -4.97 1.59 8.54
N ASP A 46 -3.78 0.99 8.50
CA ASP A 46 -3.58 -0.33 7.87
C ASP A 46 -4.41 -1.40 8.59
N ILE A 47 -4.42 -1.36 9.93
CA ILE A 47 -5.21 -2.27 10.75
C ILE A 47 -6.71 -1.98 10.62
N TRP A 48 -7.13 -0.71 10.58
CA TRP A 48 -8.53 -0.36 10.32
C TRP A 48 -9.01 -0.86 8.96
N SER A 49 -8.20 -0.70 7.92
CA SER A 49 -8.50 -1.19 6.58
C SER A 49 -8.70 -2.71 6.59
N LEU A 50 -7.82 -3.46 7.26
CA LEU A 50 -7.93 -4.92 7.42
C LEU A 50 -9.14 -5.36 8.27
N LYS A 51 -9.65 -4.47 9.14
CA LYS A 51 -10.90 -4.68 9.89
C LYS A 51 -12.16 -4.34 9.08
N GLY A 52 -12.02 -3.87 7.84
CA GLY A 52 -13.14 -3.38 7.03
C GLY A 52 -13.65 -2.00 7.45
N VAL A 53 -12.81 -1.19 8.11
CA VAL A 53 -13.12 0.19 8.52
C VAL A 53 -12.41 1.15 7.56
N GLY A 54 -13.17 2.01 6.88
CA GLY A 54 -12.63 3.00 5.92
C GLY A 54 -12.33 2.45 4.53
N LEU A 55 -12.21 1.13 4.35
CA LEU A 55 -12.05 0.45 3.07
C LEU A 55 -13.30 -0.40 2.77
N ARG A 56 -13.88 -0.25 1.57
CA ARG A 56 -15.07 -1.00 1.15
C ARG A 56 -14.67 -2.34 0.51
N PRO A 57 -15.46 -3.42 0.64
CA PRO A 57 -15.13 -4.74 0.08
C PRO A 57 -14.87 -4.73 -1.43
N GLU A 58 -15.55 -3.86 -2.19
CA GLU A 58 -15.41 -3.79 -3.66
C GLU A 58 -14.05 -3.21 -4.10
N LEU A 59 -13.30 -2.63 -3.16
CA LEU A 59 -11.95 -2.11 -3.39
C LEU A 59 -10.87 -3.16 -3.12
N LEU A 60 -11.24 -4.37 -2.67
CA LEU A 60 -10.29 -5.47 -2.53
C LEU A 60 -10.00 -6.12 -3.89
N PRO A 61 -8.74 -6.53 -4.14
CA PRO A 61 -7.57 -6.37 -3.27
C PRO A 61 -7.00 -4.94 -3.28
N MET A 62 -6.48 -4.48 -2.14
CA MET A 62 -5.93 -3.12 -1.96
C MET A 62 -4.51 -3.15 -1.40
N ILE A 63 -3.55 -2.50 -2.06
CA ILE A 63 -2.18 -2.32 -1.53
C ILE A 63 -2.25 -1.34 -0.34
N LEU A 64 -1.59 -1.68 0.77
CA LEU A 64 -1.61 -0.89 2.01
C LEU A 64 -0.41 0.07 2.12
N GLY A 65 -0.48 1.00 3.08
CA GLY A 65 0.51 2.04 3.33
C GLY A 65 0.03 3.44 2.91
N CYS A 66 0.28 4.44 3.76
CA CYS A 66 -0.06 5.84 3.50
C CYS A 66 1.18 6.74 3.39
N ASP A 67 2.30 6.34 4.00
CA ASP A 67 3.52 7.14 4.05
C ASP A 67 4.74 6.33 3.61
N GLY A 68 5.70 6.99 2.96
CA GLY A 68 6.93 6.35 2.54
C GLY A 68 8.05 7.31 2.19
N ALA A 69 9.24 6.76 2.00
CA ALA A 69 10.39 7.49 1.48
C ALA A 69 11.13 6.62 0.45
N GLY A 70 11.65 7.25 -0.59
CA GLY A 70 12.23 6.53 -1.71
C GLY A 70 13.00 7.42 -2.66
N ILE A 71 13.28 6.86 -3.85
CA ILE A 71 14.00 7.53 -4.92
C ILE A 71 13.09 7.61 -6.15
N ASP A 72 12.99 8.80 -6.76
CA ASP A 72 12.25 8.98 -8.02
C ASP A 72 13.07 8.53 -9.26
N ALA A 73 12.49 8.69 -10.45
CA ALA A 73 13.13 8.27 -11.70
C ALA A 73 14.40 9.06 -12.06
N ASP A 74 14.57 10.27 -11.52
CA ASP A 74 15.72 11.15 -11.77
C ASP A 74 16.83 10.97 -10.70
N GLY A 75 16.58 10.14 -9.68
CA GLY A 75 17.52 9.85 -8.61
C GLY A 75 17.39 10.77 -7.39
N ASN A 76 16.33 11.56 -7.28
CA ASN A 76 16.10 12.43 -6.13
C ASN A 76 15.50 11.65 -4.95
N GLU A 77 15.92 11.99 -3.73
CA GLU A 77 15.30 11.49 -2.50
C GLU A 77 13.96 12.20 -2.26
N VAL A 78 12.91 11.42 -2.03
CA VAL A 78 11.54 11.92 -1.87
C VAL A 78 10.85 11.33 -0.64
N ILE A 79 9.90 12.10 -0.09
CA ILE A 79 8.98 11.69 0.96
C ILE A 79 7.56 11.70 0.38
N ILE A 80 6.76 10.69 0.75
CA ILE A 80 5.36 10.49 0.38
C ILE A 80 4.54 10.54 1.68
N HIS A 81 3.50 11.38 1.72
CA HIS A 81 2.55 11.51 2.83
C HIS A 81 1.15 11.85 2.30
#